data_AF-C6LJT3-F1
#
_entry.id   AF-C6LJT3-F1
#
_cell.length_a   1.000
_cell.length_b   1.000
_cell.length_c   1.000
_cell.angle_alpha   90.00
_cell.angle_beta   90.00
_cell.angle_gamma   90.00
#
_symmetry.space_group_name_H-M   'P 1'
#
loop_
_entity.id
_entity.type
_entity.pdbx_description
1 polymer ?
#
loop_
_entity_poly.entity_id
_entity_poly.type
_entity_poly.pdbx_seq_one_letter_code
_entity_poly.pdbx_strand_id
1 'polypeptide(L)'
;MKKYLSIILAILLVMSALTGCAGKNNPTKQDNALNTTTTDPETAPVSESSNSLSVSNTSAAYEKLIAYKTDNYSQQSVADFNNLLLDNNDFLELLEAHSDVMAAISPNDDNYDFIMLTLNASLNEIYYEQVEKNTVFSLSGYLDKKEQPMNVEPLPDETSLSTEEQSYNFLFYALYSINYTLPDPAAITVAERDSILKAFRAEMQQYVDGLSVNEIVDSNIKTLLSDKATELANSMSSEKISLSYEISSIEIHNAGTEITQ
;
A
#
# COMPACT_ATOMS: atom_id res chain seq x y z
N MET A 1 -8.88 27.56 12.22
CA MET A 1 -8.92 26.23 12.88
C MET A 1 -10.00 25.33 12.29
N LYS A 2 -11.30 25.68 12.28
CA LYS A 2 -12.37 24.80 11.73
C LYS A 2 -12.28 24.46 10.23
N LYS A 3 -11.75 25.35 9.38
CA LYS A 3 -11.57 25.06 7.94
C LYS A 3 -10.36 24.18 7.63
N TYR A 4 -9.37 24.14 8.52
CA TYR A 4 -8.17 23.32 8.38
C TYR A 4 -8.42 21.89 8.88
N LEU A 5 -9.27 21.72 9.90
CA LEU A 5 -9.64 20.41 10.43
C LEU A 5 -10.31 19.52 9.39
N SER A 6 -11.18 20.06 8.53
CA SER A 6 -11.88 19.27 7.50
C SER A 6 -10.99 18.89 6.30
N ILE A 7 -9.96 19.69 5.99
CA ILE A 7 -9.00 19.37 4.92
C ILE A 7 -7.98 18.34 5.43
N ILE A 8 -7.49 18.51 6.67
CA ILE A 8 -6.58 17.57 7.34
C ILE A 8 -7.24 16.18 7.52
N LEU A 9 -8.52 16.14 7.93
CA LEU A 9 -9.26 14.89 8.09
C LEU A 9 -9.53 14.17 6.75
N ALA A 10 -9.73 14.92 5.66
CA ALA A 10 -9.93 14.34 4.33
C ALA A 10 -8.63 13.76 3.76
N ILE A 11 -7.48 14.43 3.98
CA ILE A 11 -6.16 13.92 3.60
C ILE A 11 -5.83 12.62 4.37
N LEU A 12 -6.13 12.57 5.67
CA LEU A 12 -5.97 11.36 6.51
C LEU A 12 -6.82 10.17 6.05
N LEU A 13 -8.04 10.40 5.55
CA LEU A 13 -8.93 9.36 5.01
C LEU A 13 -8.49 8.85 3.62
N VAL A 14 -7.76 9.64 2.83
CA VAL A 14 -7.20 9.20 1.55
C VAL A 14 -5.90 8.40 1.75
N MET A 15 -5.17 8.65 2.84
CA MET A 15 -4.01 7.85 3.26
C MET A 15 -4.37 6.40 3.64
N SER A 16 -5.68 6.12 3.82
CA SER A 16 -6.25 4.79 4.02
C SER A 16 -6.82 4.19 2.73
N ALA A 17 -6.15 4.26 1.59
CA ALA A 17 -6.56 3.49 0.39
C ALA A 17 -5.32 2.93 -0.32
N LEU A 18 -4.56 2.10 0.37
CA LEU A 18 -3.45 1.35 -0.22
C LEU A 18 -3.98 0.00 -0.72
N THR A 19 -4.24 -0.09 -2.02
CA THR A 19 -4.46 -1.36 -2.72
C THR A 19 -3.16 -2.16 -2.75
N GLY A 20 -3.09 -3.19 -1.91
CA GLY A 20 -2.00 -4.16 -1.88
C GLY A 20 -2.05 -5.07 -3.10
N CYS A 21 -1.50 -4.65 -4.23
CA CYS A 21 -1.23 -5.58 -5.33
C CYS A 21 0.15 -6.20 -5.14
N ALA A 22 0.24 -7.30 -4.39
CA ALA A 22 1.40 -8.18 -4.45
C ALA A 22 1.42 -8.86 -5.84
N GLY A 23 2.30 -8.37 -6.73
CA GLY A 23 2.53 -8.95 -8.05
C GLY A 23 3.01 -10.39 -7.96
N LYS A 24 2.15 -11.34 -8.34
CA LYS A 24 2.51 -12.75 -8.54
C LYS A 24 3.13 -12.93 -9.92
N ASN A 25 4.46 -12.92 -10.00
CA ASN A 25 5.18 -13.32 -11.21
C ASN A 25 5.35 -14.85 -11.21
N ASN A 26 4.72 -15.53 -12.17
CA ASN A 26 5.12 -16.89 -12.59
C ASN A 26 5.16 -16.92 -14.13
N PRO A 27 6.32 -17.16 -14.79
CA PRO A 27 6.36 -17.34 -16.23
C PRO A 27 6.12 -18.81 -16.56
N THR A 28 4.97 -19.12 -17.16
CA THR A 28 4.77 -20.43 -17.79
C THR A 28 5.36 -20.39 -19.20
N LYS A 29 6.48 -21.08 -19.36
CA LYS A 29 7.12 -21.35 -20.65
C LYS A 29 6.19 -22.21 -21.52
N GLN A 30 5.81 -21.72 -22.70
CA GLN A 30 5.34 -22.57 -23.79
C GLN A 30 6.20 -22.34 -25.03
N ASP A 31 7.05 -23.31 -25.30
CA ASP A 31 7.67 -23.54 -26.59
C ASP A 31 6.58 -23.97 -27.59
N ASN A 32 6.62 -23.43 -28.82
CA ASN A 32 6.35 -24.18 -30.05
C ASN A 32 6.86 -23.41 -31.28
N ALA A 33 7.89 -23.97 -31.93
CA ALA A 33 8.21 -23.74 -33.35
C ALA A 33 7.18 -24.51 -34.21
N LEU A 34 6.86 -24.22 -35.50
CA LEU A 34 7.69 -23.80 -36.63
C LEU A 34 6.79 -23.55 -37.88
N ASN A 35 7.27 -22.70 -38.82
CA ASN A 35 7.02 -22.64 -40.30
C ASN A 35 5.73 -21.95 -40.82
N THR A 36 5.72 -21.11 -41.86
CA THR A 36 6.54 -20.98 -43.09
C THR A 36 6.50 -19.55 -43.70
N THR A 37 7.59 -19.19 -44.39
CA THR A 37 7.86 -18.02 -45.26
C THR A 37 6.94 -17.93 -46.50
N THR A 38 6.65 -16.73 -47.04
CA THR A 38 6.84 -16.29 -48.46
C THR A 38 6.21 -14.89 -48.77
N THR A 39 7.10 -13.91 -49.07
CA THR A 39 7.04 -12.64 -49.87
C THR A 39 5.84 -11.66 -49.96
N ASP A 40 6.20 -10.39 -49.72
CA ASP A 40 5.63 -9.03 -49.99
C ASP A 40 5.20 -8.76 -51.47
N PRO A 41 4.51 -7.63 -51.86
CA PRO A 41 4.75 -6.25 -51.37
C PRO A 41 3.56 -5.27 -51.21
N GLU A 42 3.82 -4.23 -50.40
CA GLU A 42 3.43 -2.81 -50.58
C GLU A 42 1.98 -2.38 -50.27
N THR A 43 1.76 -1.87 -49.04
CA THR A 43 0.91 -0.69 -48.79
C THR A 43 1.15 -0.13 -47.37
N ALA A 44 1.80 1.03 -47.27
CA ALA A 44 1.69 1.95 -46.13
C ALA A 44 0.42 2.81 -46.34
N PRO A 45 -0.25 3.41 -45.33
CA PRO A 45 0.25 3.94 -44.05
C PRO A 45 -0.55 3.37 -42.84
N VAL A 46 -0.29 3.59 -41.56
CA VAL A 46 -0.17 4.83 -40.79
C VAL A 46 0.48 4.42 -39.47
N SER A 47 1.46 5.20 -39.03
CA SER A 47 2.07 5.08 -37.72
C SER A 47 1.05 5.43 -36.64
N GLU A 48 0.32 4.44 -36.13
CA GLU A 48 -0.24 4.53 -34.79
C GLU A 48 0.89 4.20 -33.83
N SER A 49 1.64 5.23 -33.44
CA SER A 49 2.36 5.15 -32.17
C SER A 49 1.30 5.01 -31.10
N SER A 50 1.04 3.77 -30.70
CA SER A 50 0.49 3.48 -29.39
C SER A 50 1.56 3.90 -28.37
N ASN A 51 1.68 5.22 -28.18
CA ASN A 51 2.08 5.74 -26.89
C ASN A 51 0.97 5.30 -25.95
N SER A 52 1.10 4.10 -25.38
CA SER A 52 0.74 3.95 -23.99
C SER A 52 1.64 4.92 -23.25
N LEU A 53 1.21 6.17 -23.17
CA LEU A 53 1.73 7.12 -22.21
C LEU A 53 1.46 6.46 -20.87
N SER A 54 2.44 5.71 -20.36
CA SER A 54 2.60 5.59 -18.93
C SER A 54 2.58 7.02 -18.44
N VAL A 55 1.61 7.35 -17.60
CA VAL A 55 1.65 8.59 -16.82
C VAL A 55 2.75 8.39 -15.78
N SER A 56 3.99 8.32 -16.25
CA SER A 56 5.20 8.33 -15.44
C SER A 56 5.93 9.61 -15.83
N ASN A 57 6.27 10.43 -14.83
CA ASN A 57 7.13 11.62 -14.88
C ASN A 57 6.38 12.91 -15.23
N THR A 58 6.17 13.95 -14.41
CA THR A 58 6.74 14.36 -13.10
C THR A 58 5.83 15.50 -12.59
N SER A 59 4.89 15.28 -11.66
CA SER A 59 4.20 16.42 -11.05
C SER A 59 5.19 17.17 -10.15
N ALA A 60 5.03 18.49 -9.99
CA ALA A 60 5.86 19.26 -9.06
C ALA A 60 5.81 18.67 -7.63
N ALA A 61 4.66 18.08 -7.25
CA ALA A 61 4.50 17.32 -6.02
C ALA A 61 5.42 16.09 -5.98
N TYR A 62 5.41 15.24 -7.02
CA TYR A 62 6.26 14.04 -7.08
C TYR A 62 7.76 14.38 -6.96
N GLU A 63 8.24 15.35 -7.74
CA GLU A 63 9.64 15.82 -7.68
C GLU A 63 10.01 16.35 -6.29
N LYS A 64 9.08 17.08 -5.64
CA LYS A 64 9.27 17.58 -4.28
C LYS A 64 9.43 16.45 -3.28
N LEU A 65 8.66 15.37 -3.40
CA LEU A 65 8.74 14.22 -2.49
C LEU A 65 10.04 13.43 -2.70
N ILE A 66 10.38 13.08 -3.94
CA ILE A 66 11.56 12.24 -4.21
C ILE A 66 12.89 12.96 -3.91
N ALA A 67 12.91 14.29 -3.83
CA ALA A 67 14.08 15.06 -3.41
C ALA A 67 14.59 14.67 -2.00
N TYR A 68 13.72 14.10 -1.16
CA TYR A 68 14.10 13.59 0.16
C TYR A 68 14.71 12.16 0.12
N LYS A 69 14.61 11.45 -1.01
CA LYS A 69 15.20 10.12 -1.23
C LYS A 69 16.70 10.21 -1.58
N THR A 70 17.47 10.89 -0.73
CA THR A 70 18.93 11.05 -0.89
C THR A 70 19.69 9.73 -0.73
N ASP A 71 20.86 9.54 -1.35
CA ASP A 71 21.58 8.25 -1.33
C ASP A 71 21.79 7.63 0.08
N ASN A 72 21.83 8.45 1.13
CA ASN A 72 22.02 8.01 2.51
C ASN A 72 20.77 8.13 3.40
N TYR A 73 19.59 8.46 2.85
CA TYR A 73 18.37 8.70 3.64
C TYR A 73 18.05 7.53 4.58
N SER A 74 18.24 6.31 4.10
CA SER A 74 17.90 5.09 4.85
C SER A 74 18.80 4.87 6.08
N GLN A 75 20.00 5.47 6.09
CA GLN A 75 20.97 5.37 7.19
C GLN A 75 20.84 6.52 8.19
N GLN A 76 20.04 7.53 7.88
CA GLN A 76 19.75 8.61 8.83
C GLN A 76 18.93 8.05 9.99
N SER A 77 19.09 8.66 11.16
CA SER A 77 18.16 8.41 12.26
C SER A 77 16.76 8.91 11.87
N VAL A 78 15.72 8.32 12.46
CA VAL A 78 14.35 8.82 12.25
C VAL A 78 14.24 10.28 12.69
N ALA A 79 14.90 10.66 13.79
CA ALA A 79 14.96 12.05 14.24
C ALA A 79 15.55 13.00 13.18
N ASP A 80 16.70 12.65 12.60
CA ASP A 80 17.37 13.51 11.62
C ASP A 80 16.56 13.64 10.33
N PHE A 81 16.00 12.52 9.85
CA PHE A 81 15.16 12.53 8.65
C PHE A 81 13.88 13.34 8.88
N ASN A 82 13.21 13.20 10.02
CA ASN A 82 12.00 13.95 10.34
C ASN A 82 12.28 15.46 10.49
N ASN A 83 13.41 15.83 11.08
CA ASN A 83 13.84 17.24 11.15
C ASN A 83 14.11 17.83 9.76
N LEU A 84 14.73 17.06 8.85
CA LEU A 84 14.94 17.47 7.46
C LEU A 84 13.61 17.81 6.74
N LEU A 85 12.54 17.05 7.01
CA LEU A 85 11.21 17.31 6.45
C LEU A 85 10.57 18.59 7.02
N LEU A 86 10.90 18.96 8.26
CA LEU A 86 10.38 20.16 8.94
C LEU A 86 11.09 21.46 8.52
N ASP A 87 12.41 21.41 8.31
CA ASP A 87 13.25 22.58 8.06
C ASP A 87 12.95 23.29 6.72
N ASN A 88 12.21 22.64 5.82
CA ASN A 88 11.85 23.21 4.51
C ASN A 88 10.66 24.21 4.55
N ASN A 89 10.27 24.67 5.75
CA ASN A 89 9.35 25.78 6.04
C ASN A 89 7.90 25.69 5.50
N ASP A 90 7.48 24.57 4.90
CA ASP A 90 6.07 24.35 4.57
C ASP A 90 5.66 22.87 4.69
N PHE A 91 5.52 22.42 5.94
CA PHE A 91 5.06 21.06 6.26
C PHE A 91 3.64 20.78 5.72
N LEU A 92 2.77 21.79 5.64
CA LEU A 92 1.42 21.62 5.10
C LEU A 92 1.45 21.38 3.59
N GLU A 93 2.27 22.14 2.86
CA GLU A 93 2.48 21.93 1.43
C GLU A 93 3.15 20.56 1.16
N LEU A 94 3.99 20.07 2.07
CA LEU A 94 4.55 18.72 1.98
C LEU A 94 3.48 17.63 2.18
N LEU A 95 2.56 17.81 3.13
CA LEU A 95 1.41 16.91 3.33
C LEU A 95 0.45 16.92 2.12
N GLU A 96 0.20 18.08 1.53
CA GLU A 96 -0.63 18.22 0.32
C GLU A 96 0.03 17.50 -0.86
N ALA A 97 1.33 17.74 -1.09
CA ALA A 97 2.08 17.04 -2.13
C ALA A 97 2.08 15.51 -1.93
N HIS A 98 2.23 15.06 -0.68
CA HIS A 98 2.17 13.64 -0.34
C HIS A 98 0.80 13.03 -0.64
N SER A 99 -0.28 13.69 -0.23
CA SER A 99 -1.66 13.27 -0.52
C SER A 99 -1.94 13.15 -2.02
N ASP A 100 -1.53 14.15 -2.81
CA ASP A 100 -1.74 14.17 -4.26
C ASP A 100 -1.03 13.01 -4.96
N VAL A 101 0.20 12.71 -4.55
CA VAL A 101 0.99 11.63 -5.15
C VAL A 101 0.49 10.26 -4.70
N MET A 102 0.14 10.08 -3.43
CA MET A 102 -0.41 8.83 -2.91
C MET A 102 -1.66 8.37 -3.65
N ALA A 103 -2.52 9.32 -4.07
CA ALA A 103 -3.77 9.01 -4.77
C ALA A 103 -3.56 8.46 -6.19
N ALA A 104 -2.37 8.63 -6.78
CA ALA A 104 -2.12 8.33 -8.19
C ALA A 104 -0.91 7.44 -8.46
N ILE A 105 -0.02 7.25 -7.47
CA ILE A 105 1.23 6.51 -7.68
C ILE A 105 0.98 5.02 -7.97
N SER A 106 1.66 4.50 -8.99
CA SER A 106 1.58 3.08 -9.35
C SER A 106 2.36 2.21 -8.37
N PRO A 107 1.86 1.02 -7.98
CA PRO A 107 2.63 0.03 -7.23
C PRO A 107 3.94 -0.41 -7.89
N ASN A 108 4.09 -0.20 -9.21
CA ASN A 108 5.30 -0.54 -9.97
C ASN A 108 6.30 0.63 -10.07
N ASP A 109 6.04 1.77 -9.41
CA ASP A 109 6.93 2.93 -9.41
C ASP A 109 8.17 2.67 -8.55
N ASP A 110 9.36 3.04 -9.03
CA ASP A 110 10.64 2.85 -8.32
C ASP A 110 10.71 3.58 -6.96
N ASN A 111 9.85 4.58 -6.76
CA ASN A 111 9.74 5.36 -5.54
C ASN A 111 8.51 5.00 -4.70
N TYR A 112 7.74 3.97 -5.10
CA TYR A 112 6.50 3.57 -4.41
C TYR A 112 6.73 3.30 -2.91
N ASP A 113 7.68 2.44 -2.55
CA ASP A 113 7.97 2.12 -1.15
C ASP A 113 8.41 3.36 -0.36
N PHE A 114 9.25 4.21 -0.96
CA PHE A 114 9.70 5.43 -0.31
C PHE A 114 8.53 6.40 -0.03
N ILE A 115 7.61 6.57 -0.98
CA ILE A 115 6.48 7.50 -0.85
C ILE A 115 5.39 6.92 0.06
N MET A 116 5.00 5.65 -0.14
CA MET A 116 3.87 5.02 0.56
C MET A 116 4.20 4.52 1.96
N LEU A 117 5.47 4.25 2.25
CA LEU A 117 5.94 3.82 3.57
C LEU A 117 6.82 4.87 4.24
N THR A 118 8.01 5.15 3.69
CA THR A 118 9.00 5.99 4.39
C THR A 118 8.48 7.39 4.69
N LEU A 119 8.02 8.11 3.66
CA LEU A 119 7.47 9.46 3.80
C LEU A 119 6.17 9.44 4.60
N ASN A 120 5.27 8.50 4.31
CA ASN A 120 4.00 8.38 5.03
C ASN A 120 4.21 8.22 6.55
N ALA A 121 5.14 7.35 6.96
CA ALA A 121 5.47 7.13 8.36
C ALA A 121 6.08 8.39 9.00
N SER A 122 7.08 9.00 8.37
CA SER A 122 7.72 10.22 8.89
C SER A 122 6.78 11.44 8.96
N LEU A 123 5.92 11.63 7.96
CA LEU A 123 4.92 12.70 7.98
C LEU A 123 3.87 12.47 9.06
N ASN A 124 3.45 11.22 9.29
CA ASN A 124 2.57 10.87 10.41
C ASN A 124 3.24 11.14 11.77
N GLU A 125 4.48 10.69 11.96
CA GLU A 125 5.24 10.93 13.19
C GLU A 125 5.30 12.43 13.52
N ILE A 126 5.69 13.25 12.54
CA ILE A 126 5.74 14.71 12.68
C ILE A 126 4.35 15.28 13.01
N TYR A 127 3.30 14.84 12.31
CA TYR A 127 1.94 15.31 12.56
C TYR A 127 1.49 14.99 13.99
N TYR A 128 1.66 13.76 14.45
CA TYR A 128 1.25 13.33 15.79
C TYR A 128 2.02 14.08 16.89
N GLU A 129 3.33 14.29 16.71
CA GLU A 129 4.15 15.05 17.67
C GLU A 129 3.81 16.54 17.69
N GLN A 130 3.68 17.16 16.51
CA GLN A 130 3.53 18.60 16.39
C GLN A 130 2.08 19.07 16.61
N VAL A 131 1.10 18.30 16.15
CA VAL A 131 -0.32 18.66 16.14
C VAL A 131 -1.08 17.99 17.28
N GLU A 132 -1.04 16.65 17.34
CA GLU A 132 -1.81 15.88 18.34
C GLU A 132 -1.15 15.85 19.73
N LYS A 133 0.12 16.25 19.81
CA LYS A 133 0.94 16.16 21.04
C LYS A 133 0.95 14.74 21.61
N ASN A 134 1.03 13.75 20.73
CA ASN A 134 1.00 12.33 21.04
C ASN A 134 2.28 11.64 20.53
N THR A 135 2.75 10.64 21.25
CA THR A 135 3.94 9.84 20.93
C THR A 135 3.60 8.41 20.48
N VAL A 136 2.30 8.09 20.39
CA VAL A 136 1.79 6.88 19.74
C VAL A 136 1.37 7.24 18.33
N PHE A 137 2.16 6.78 17.37
CA PHE A 137 1.94 6.99 15.94
C PHE A 137 1.04 5.89 15.40
N SER A 138 0.29 6.19 14.34
CA SER A 138 -0.62 5.23 13.71
C SER A 138 -0.42 5.21 12.21
N LEU A 139 -0.33 4.01 11.65
CA LEU A 139 -0.28 3.78 10.21
C LEU A 139 -1.34 2.78 9.81
N SER A 140 -2.29 3.24 9.02
CA SER A 140 -3.33 2.38 8.48
C SER A 140 -2.79 1.45 7.38
N GLY A 141 -3.49 0.34 7.20
CA GLY A 141 -3.29 -0.63 6.14
C GLY A 141 -4.55 -1.45 5.89
N TYR A 142 -4.54 -2.19 4.79
CA TYR A 142 -5.59 -3.14 4.46
C TYR A 142 -5.03 -4.54 4.35
N LEU A 143 -5.82 -5.50 4.79
CA LEU A 143 -5.68 -6.90 4.44
C LEU A 143 -6.77 -7.21 3.44
N ASP A 144 -6.45 -7.93 2.38
CA ASP A 144 -7.44 -8.40 1.43
C ASP A 144 -7.24 -9.86 1.05
N LYS A 145 -8.34 -10.52 0.72
CA LYS A 145 -8.31 -11.86 0.12
C LYS A 145 -9.47 -12.02 -0.83
N LYS A 146 -9.16 -12.46 -2.04
CA LYS A 146 -10.13 -12.71 -3.11
C LYS A 146 -9.98 -14.15 -3.56
N GLU A 147 -11.04 -14.93 -3.45
CA GLU A 147 -11.05 -16.33 -3.88
C GLU A 147 -12.30 -16.67 -4.68
N GLN A 148 -12.26 -17.83 -5.33
CA GLN A 148 -13.38 -18.37 -6.10
C GLN A 148 -13.84 -17.39 -7.20
N PRO A 149 -13.00 -17.14 -8.21
CA PRO A 149 -13.35 -16.25 -9.32
C PRO A 149 -14.68 -16.70 -9.94
N MET A 150 -15.56 -15.73 -10.20
CA MET A 150 -16.81 -15.98 -10.89
C MET A 150 -16.52 -16.26 -12.36
N ASN A 151 -17.17 -17.30 -12.89
CA ASN A 151 -17.24 -17.53 -14.32
C ASN A 151 -18.24 -16.53 -14.90
N VAL A 152 -17.75 -15.36 -15.29
CA VAL A 152 -18.54 -14.37 -16.04
C VAL A 152 -18.19 -14.57 -17.52
N GLU A 153 -19.19 -14.87 -18.34
CA GLU A 153 -18.98 -14.93 -19.79
C GLU A 153 -18.66 -13.52 -20.30
N PRO A 154 -17.58 -13.34 -21.10
CA PRO A 154 -17.33 -12.07 -21.77
C PRO A 154 -18.56 -11.64 -22.57
N LEU A 155 -18.80 -10.33 -22.65
CA LEU A 155 -19.83 -9.81 -23.54
C LEU A 155 -19.51 -10.20 -25.00
N PRO A 156 -20.51 -10.24 -25.91
CA PRO A 156 -20.31 -10.72 -27.28
C PRO A 156 -19.20 -9.99 -28.09
N ASP A 157 -18.81 -8.80 -27.65
CA ASP A 157 -17.78 -7.93 -28.21
C ASP A 157 -16.45 -7.95 -27.42
N GLU A 158 -16.36 -8.69 -26.32
CA GLU A 158 -15.15 -8.86 -25.52
C GLU A 158 -14.52 -10.24 -25.72
N THR A 159 -13.21 -10.30 -25.98
CA THR A 159 -12.50 -11.57 -26.19
C THR A 159 -12.14 -12.30 -24.89
N SER A 160 -12.05 -11.56 -23.78
CA SER A 160 -11.75 -12.07 -22.43
C SER A 160 -11.88 -10.93 -21.42
N LEU A 161 -12.32 -11.23 -20.20
CA LEU A 161 -12.27 -10.26 -19.09
C LEU A 161 -10.82 -10.04 -18.66
N SER A 162 -10.45 -8.78 -18.41
CA SER A 162 -9.17 -8.47 -17.78
C SER A 162 -9.16 -8.92 -16.31
N THR A 163 -7.97 -9.09 -15.72
CA THR A 163 -7.85 -9.41 -14.28
C THR A 163 -8.46 -8.32 -13.38
N GLU A 164 -8.52 -7.08 -13.89
CA GLU A 164 -9.14 -5.93 -13.21
C GLU A 164 -10.68 -6.00 -13.22
N GLU A 165 -11.27 -6.73 -14.18
CA GLU A 165 -12.72 -6.94 -14.31
C GLU A 165 -13.18 -8.27 -13.68
N GLN A 166 -12.24 -9.09 -13.19
CA GLN A 166 -12.55 -10.38 -12.60
C GLN A 166 -13.35 -10.21 -11.30
N SER A 167 -14.60 -10.69 -11.30
CA SER A 167 -15.43 -10.78 -10.10
C SER A 167 -15.11 -12.04 -9.30
N TYR A 168 -15.28 -12.00 -7.98
CA TYR A 168 -14.98 -13.10 -7.06
C TYR A 168 -16.21 -13.43 -6.21
N ASN A 169 -16.44 -14.72 -5.95
CA ASN A 169 -17.49 -15.16 -5.02
C ASN A 169 -17.12 -14.90 -3.57
N PHE A 170 -15.82 -14.90 -3.25
CA PHE A 170 -15.33 -14.59 -1.92
C PHE A 170 -14.47 -13.33 -1.92
N LEU A 171 -14.84 -12.37 -1.10
CA LEU A 171 -14.10 -11.15 -0.83
C LEU A 171 -13.96 -10.98 0.68
N PHE A 172 -12.75 -10.71 1.12
CA PHE A 172 -12.44 -10.33 2.49
C PHE A 172 -11.61 -9.06 2.45
N TYR A 173 -11.99 -8.08 3.25
CA TYR A 173 -11.22 -6.86 3.49
C TYR A 173 -11.19 -6.55 4.98
N ALA A 174 -10.05 -6.15 5.50
CA ALA A 174 -9.94 -5.62 6.85
C ALA A 174 -9.10 -4.36 6.87
N LEU A 175 -9.68 -3.26 7.39
CA LEU A 175 -8.94 -2.05 7.69
C LEU A 175 -8.32 -2.18 9.08
N TYR A 176 -7.03 -1.91 9.16
CA TYR A 176 -6.30 -1.94 10.41
C TYR A 176 -5.37 -0.74 10.56
N SER A 177 -4.89 -0.57 11.78
CA SER A 177 -3.82 0.37 12.12
C SER A 177 -2.71 -0.34 12.87
N ILE A 178 -1.46 -0.14 12.42
CA ILE A 178 -0.27 -0.43 13.20
C ILE A 178 0.00 0.81 14.04
N ASN A 179 -0.10 0.66 15.34
CA ASN A 179 0.25 1.70 16.29
C ASN A 179 1.67 1.46 16.79
N TYR A 180 2.48 2.49 16.91
CA TYR A 180 3.85 2.32 17.39
C TYR A 180 4.39 3.55 18.12
N THR A 181 5.38 3.31 18.97
CA THR A 181 6.14 4.36 19.66
C THR A 181 7.62 4.21 19.34
N LEU A 182 8.32 5.34 19.29
CA LEU A 182 9.78 5.42 19.16
C LEU A 182 10.33 6.11 20.41
N PRO A 183 10.77 5.35 21.45
CA PRO A 183 11.26 5.94 22.70
C PRO A 183 12.46 6.86 22.51
N ASP A 184 13.33 6.52 21.55
CA ASP A 184 14.46 7.35 21.12
C ASP A 184 14.56 7.33 19.59
N PRO A 185 13.93 8.29 18.88
CA PRO A 185 13.98 8.36 17.42
C PRO A 185 15.39 8.60 16.85
N ALA A 186 16.36 9.03 17.67
CA ALA A 186 17.75 9.18 17.26
C ALA A 186 18.52 7.83 17.27
N ALA A 187 18.02 6.82 18.00
CA ALA A 187 18.67 5.50 18.13
C ALA A 187 18.23 4.48 17.07
N ILE A 188 17.22 4.80 16.25
CA ILE A 188 16.70 3.96 15.18
C ILE A 188 16.87 4.66 13.83
N THR A 189 17.40 3.92 12.86
CA THR A 189 17.52 4.40 11.48
C THR A 189 16.20 4.29 10.73
N VAL A 190 16.04 5.09 9.67
CA VAL A 190 14.89 4.99 8.76
C VAL A 190 14.75 3.57 8.20
N ALA A 191 15.86 2.94 7.79
CA ALA A 191 15.85 1.58 7.28
C ALA A 191 15.37 0.54 8.31
N GLU A 192 15.82 0.64 9.57
CA GLU A 192 15.37 -0.26 10.65
C GLU A 192 13.86 -0.10 10.89
N ARG A 193 13.36 1.14 11.02
CA ARG A 193 11.94 1.46 11.23
C ARG A 193 11.08 0.93 10.09
N ASP A 194 11.44 1.26 8.85
CA ASP A 194 10.70 0.84 7.65
C ASP A 194 10.67 -0.68 7.50
N SER A 195 11.80 -1.35 7.77
CA SER A 195 11.88 -2.82 7.66
C SER A 195 10.93 -3.51 8.64
N ILE A 196 10.81 -3.01 9.87
CA ILE A 196 9.91 -3.57 10.89
C ILE A 196 8.45 -3.37 10.49
N LEU A 197 8.07 -2.16 10.08
CA LEU A 197 6.70 -1.88 9.64
C LEU A 197 6.32 -2.69 8.39
N LYS A 198 7.24 -2.80 7.42
CA LYS A 198 7.04 -3.58 6.19
C LYS A 198 6.90 -5.07 6.50
N ALA A 199 7.75 -5.61 7.39
CA ALA A 199 7.68 -7.01 7.80
C ALA A 199 6.34 -7.32 8.50
N PHE A 200 5.90 -6.47 9.43
CA PHE A 200 4.62 -6.64 10.11
C PHE A 200 3.45 -6.71 9.11
N ARG A 201 3.38 -5.76 8.16
CA ARG A 201 2.34 -5.73 7.11
C ARG A 201 2.36 -7.01 6.26
N ALA A 202 3.56 -7.43 5.83
CA ALA A 202 3.73 -8.62 5.01
C ALA A 202 3.32 -9.90 5.73
N GLU A 203 3.69 -10.06 7.00
CA GLU A 203 3.32 -11.25 7.79
C GLU A 203 1.82 -11.31 8.10
N MET A 204 1.17 -10.16 8.34
CA MET A 204 -0.28 -10.10 8.49
C MET A 204 -1.01 -10.47 7.20
N GLN A 205 -0.56 -9.97 6.05
CA GLN A 205 -1.14 -10.33 4.75
C GLN A 205 -0.90 -11.83 4.45
N GLN A 206 0.29 -12.35 4.71
CA GLN A 206 0.60 -13.77 4.54
C GLN A 206 -0.26 -14.65 5.44
N TYR A 207 -0.56 -14.22 6.66
CA TYR A 207 -1.47 -14.94 7.54
C TYR A 207 -2.87 -15.03 6.93
N VAL A 208 -3.42 -13.92 6.45
CA VAL A 208 -4.73 -13.89 5.76
C VAL A 208 -4.71 -14.77 4.51
N ASP A 209 -3.66 -14.69 3.69
CA ASP A 209 -3.50 -15.52 2.50
C ASP A 209 -3.53 -17.01 2.82
N GLY A 210 -2.99 -17.40 3.99
CA GLY A 210 -2.95 -18.78 4.48
C GLY A 210 -4.25 -19.31 5.08
N LEU A 211 -5.19 -18.43 5.45
CA LEU A 211 -6.51 -18.85 5.95
C LEU A 211 -7.39 -19.35 4.80
N SER A 212 -8.16 -20.41 5.07
CA SER A 212 -9.22 -20.86 4.18
C SER A 212 -10.45 -19.95 4.26
N VAL A 213 -11.29 -19.98 3.22
CA VAL A 213 -12.60 -19.28 3.22
C VAL A 213 -13.43 -19.66 4.45
N ASN A 214 -13.47 -20.95 4.81
CA ASN A 214 -14.26 -21.41 5.96
C ASN A 214 -13.69 -20.88 7.28
N GLU A 215 -12.35 -20.78 7.43
CA GLU A 215 -11.76 -20.16 8.62
C GLU A 215 -12.15 -18.70 8.74
N ILE A 216 -12.21 -17.96 7.63
CA ILE A 216 -12.62 -16.55 7.63
C ILE A 216 -14.13 -16.41 7.90
N VAL A 217 -14.97 -17.25 7.30
CA VAL A 217 -16.43 -17.14 7.34
C VAL A 217 -17.03 -17.70 8.63
N ASP A 218 -16.55 -18.87 9.08
CA ASP A 218 -17.18 -19.64 10.17
C ASP A 218 -16.56 -19.37 11.55
N SER A 219 -15.34 -18.79 11.60
CA SER A 219 -14.65 -18.45 12.86
C SER A 219 -14.80 -16.97 13.19
N ASN A 220 -14.36 -16.55 14.38
CA ASN A 220 -14.23 -15.13 14.71
C ASN A 220 -12.93 -14.58 14.10
N ILE A 221 -13.00 -14.07 12.86
CA ILE A 221 -11.83 -13.59 12.14
C ILE A 221 -11.16 -12.41 12.85
N LYS A 222 -11.95 -11.56 13.53
CA LYS A 222 -11.41 -10.44 14.32
C LYS A 222 -10.49 -10.92 15.43
N THR A 223 -10.87 -11.98 16.14
CA THR A 223 -10.02 -12.61 17.16
C THR A 223 -8.78 -13.23 16.53
N LEU A 224 -8.92 -14.01 15.45
CA LEU A 224 -7.77 -14.62 14.76
C LEU A 224 -6.73 -13.59 14.32
N LEU A 225 -7.17 -12.47 13.73
CA LEU A 225 -6.29 -11.38 13.34
C LEU A 225 -5.68 -10.66 14.54
N SER A 226 -6.45 -10.42 15.59
CA SER A 226 -5.96 -9.74 16.81
C SER A 226 -4.90 -10.57 17.53
N ASP A 227 -5.11 -11.89 17.62
CA ASP A 227 -4.17 -12.82 18.24
C ASP A 227 -2.87 -12.88 17.44
N LYS A 228 -2.95 -13.02 16.11
CA LYS A 228 -1.77 -13.01 15.25
C LYS A 228 -1.04 -11.67 15.32
N ALA A 229 -1.76 -10.56 15.24
CA ALA A 229 -1.15 -9.24 15.33
C ALA A 229 -0.46 -9.00 16.67
N THR A 230 -1.03 -9.50 17.78
CA THR A 230 -0.42 -9.43 19.12
C THR A 230 0.86 -10.25 19.18
N GLU A 231 0.87 -11.46 18.62
CA GLU A 231 2.06 -12.29 18.49
C GLU A 231 3.17 -11.55 17.72
N LEU A 232 2.85 -11.01 16.54
CA LEU A 232 3.80 -10.27 15.72
C LEU A 232 4.32 -9.02 16.44
N ALA A 233 3.43 -8.23 17.03
CA ALA A 233 3.79 -7.00 17.74
C ALA A 233 4.75 -7.30 18.89
N ASN A 234 4.50 -8.35 19.68
CA ASN A 234 5.39 -8.77 20.75
C ASN A 234 6.75 -9.26 20.24
N SER A 235 6.78 -9.96 19.10
CA SER A 235 8.00 -10.52 18.53
C SER A 235 8.90 -9.49 17.84
N MET A 236 8.31 -8.47 17.24
CA MET A 236 8.99 -7.44 16.44
C MET A 236 9.28 -6.16 17.24
N SER A 237 8.64 -5.99 18.41
CA SER A 237 8.97 -4.89 19.32
C SER A 237 10.38 -5.04 19.91
N SER A 238 11.00 -3.91 20.21
CA SER A 238 12.33 -3.83 20.81
C SER A 238 12.43 -2.58 21.70
N GLU A 239 13.59 -2.35 22.30
CA GLU A 239 13.86 -1.12 23.06
C GLU A 239 13.76 0.15 22.18
N LYS A 240 13.94 0.01 20.85
CA LYS A 240 13.91 1.14 19.90
C LYS A 240 12.52 1.43 19.34
N ILE A 241 11.62 0.45 19.32
CA ILE A 241 10.27 0.57 18.75
C ILE A 241 9.32 -0.40 19.43
N SER A 242 8.18 0.10 19.90
CA SER A 242 7.10 -0.74 20.44
C SER A 242 5.92 -0.73 19.49
N LEU A 243 5.41 -1.89 19.13
CA LEU A 243 4.28 -2.06 18.22
C LEU A 243 3.02 -2.45 18.99
N SER A 244 1.87 -2.05 18.47
CA SER A 244 0.55 -2.60 18.76
C SER A 244 -0.33 -2.49 17.52
N TYR A 245 -1.51 -3.09 17.57
CA TYR A 245 -2.37 -3.25 16.40
C TYR A 245 -3.82 -3.09 16.77
N GLU A 246 -4.59 -2.52 15.85
CA GLU A 246 -6.03 -2.35 15.99
C GLU A 246 -6.73 -2.66 14.66
N ILE A 247 -7.84 -3.40 14.73
CA ILE A 247 -8.72 -3.65 13.59
C ILE A 247 -9.86 -2.64 13.67
N SER A 248 -9.98 -1.80 12.64
CA SER A 248 -11.01 -0.78 12.54
C SER A 248 -12.30 -1.33 11.94
N SER A 249 -12.21 -2.07 10.83
CA SER A 249 -13.37 -2.69 10.17
C SER A 249 -12.99 -4.00 9.48
N ILE A 250 -13.99 -4.86 9.31
CA ILE A 250 -13.91 -6.10 8.56
C ILE A 250 -15.13 -6.17 7.66
N GLU A 251 -14.91 -6.48 6.39
CA GLU A 251 -15.93 -6.71 5.38
C GLU A 251 -15.72 -8.09 4.77
N ILE A 252 -16.78 -8.90 4.77
CA ILE A 252 -16.73 -10.27 4.26
C ILE A 252 -17.94 -10.45 3.34
N HIS A 253 -17.68 -10.82 2.09
CA HIS A 253 -18.70 -11.23 1.14
C HIS A 253 -18.42 -12.65 0.68
N ASN A 254 -19.43 -13.51 0.76
CA ASN A 254 -19.35 -14.88 0.27
C ASN A 254 -20.61 -15.22 -0.52
N ALA A 255 -20.44 -15.68 -1.77
CA ALA A 255 -21.52 -16.02 -2.69
C ALA A 255 -22.60 -14.92 -2.80
N GLY A 256 -22.17 -13.65 -2.85
CA GLY A 256 -23.06 -12.48 -2.96
C GLY A 256 -23.78 -12.08 -1.67
N THR A 257 -23.44 -12.71 -0.53
CA THR A 257 -24.00 -12.37 0.79
C THR A 257 -22.93 -11.72 1.66
N GLU A 258 -23.25 -10.57 2.27
CA GLU A 258 -22.43 -9.97 3.31
C GLU A 258 -22.52 -10.80 4.60
N ILE A 259 -21.38 -11.10 5.20
CA ILE A 259 -21.28 -11.84 6.45
C ILE A 259 -20.87 -10.87 7.56
N THR A 260 -21.75 -10.69 8.55
CA THR A 260 -21.49 -9.87 9.73
C THR A 260 -20.93 -10.73 10.87
N GLN A 261 -19.80 -10.31 11.45
CA GLN A 261 -19.17 -10.93 12.62
C GLN A 261 -18.90 -9.92 13.74
#